data_AF-A0A0F9B0B9-F1
#
_entry.id   AF-A0A0F9B0B9-F1
#
_cell.length_a   1.000
_cell.length_b   1.000
_cell.length_c   1.000
_cell.angle_alpha   90.00
_cell.angle_beta   90.00
_cell.angle_gamma   90.00
#
_symmetry.space_group_name_H-M   'P 1'
#
loop_
_entity.id
_entity.type
_entity.pdbx_description
1 polymer ?
#
loop_
_entity_poly.entity_id
_entity_poly.type
_entity_poly.pdbx_seq_one_letter_code
_entity_poly.pdbx_strand_id
1 'polypeptide(L)'
;CVKICPTQASEVRGYSDFVPLGSSIMPMLGTEDVMWTCKFRNGNIKRFKFPIRTTPEGTANAYQDLKGKDLESGLLSTEEADGYEIPKPAATV
;
A
#
# COMPACT_ATOMS: atom_id res chain seq x y z
N CYS A 1 7.96 10.31 6.99
CA CYS A 1 9.29 10.86 7.37
C CYS A 1 10.38 9.80 7.30
N VAL A 2 10.36 8.75 8.14
CA VAL A 2 11.44 7.75 8.21
C VAL A 2 11.74 7.07 6.86
N LYS A 3 10.72 6.56 6.17
CA LYS A 3 10.91 5.82 4.91
C LYS A 3 11.52 6.64 3.76
N ILE A 4 11.26 7.95 3.73
CA ILE A 4 11.64 8.83 2.60
C ILE A 4 12.92 9.63 2.89
N CYS A 5 13.40 9.61 4.14
CA CYS A 5 14.59 10.36 4.53
C CYS A 5 15.83 9.75 3.86
N PRO A 6 16.51 10.48 2.94
CA PRO A 6 17.58 9.90 2.14
C PRO A 6 18.82 9.54 2.96
N THR A 7 19.05 10.27 4.06
CA THR A 7 20.18 10.04 4.97
C THR A 7 19.84 9.06 6.09
N GLN A 8 18.61 8.54 6.15
CA GLN A 8 18.12 7.69 7.24
C GLN A 8 18.31 8.30 8.64
N ALA A 9 18.26 9.63 8.73
CA ALA A 9 18.54 10.37 9.96
C ALA A 9 17.35 10.45 10.94
N SER A 10 16.22 9.82 10.61
CA SER A 10 15.03 9.83 11.47
C SER A 10 14.63 8.41 11.84
N GLU A 11 14.30 8.21 13.11
CA GLU A 11 13.75 6.97 13.65
C GLU A 11 12.45 7.25 14.43
N VAL A 12 11.64 6.21 14.63
CA VAL A 12 10.45 6.30 15.48
C VAL A 12 10.76 5.67 16.82
N ARG A 13 10.58 6.47 17.88
CA ARG A 13 10.57 5.98 19.26
C ARG A 13 9.12 5.69 19.65
N GLY A 14 8.87 4.51 20.21
CA GLY A 14 7.52 4.10 20.63
C GLY A 14 6.89 5.08 21.63
N TYR A 15 5.56 5.19 21.62
CA TYR A 15 4.84 6.12 22.50
C TYR A 15 5.23 5.95 23.96
N SER A 16 5.54 7.07 24.63
CA SER A 16 6.08 7.06 26.00
C SER A 16 5.10 6.46 27.01
N ASP A 17 3.81 6.56 26.72
CA ASP A 17 2.73 6.25 27.65
C ASP A 17 2.62 4.75 27.93
N PHE A 18 3.10 3.90 27.01
CA PHE A 18 2.95 2.45 27.12
C PHE A 18 4.08 1.62 26.51
N VAL A 19 5.06 2.22 25.79
CA VAL A 19 6.16 1.46 25.18
C VAL A 19 7.46 1.60 25.99
N PRO A 20 8.01 0.51 26.53
CA PRO A 20 9.33 0.54 27.18
C PRO A 20 10.44 0.93 26.20
N LEU A 21 11.50 1.58 26.72
CA LEU A 21 12.64 2.01 25.91
C LEU A 21 13.41 0.82 25.27
N GLY A 22 14.22 1.10 24.25
CA GLY A 22 15.25 0.18 23.76
C GLY A 22 14.83 -0.73 22.59
N SER A 23 13.58 -0.69 22.14
CA SER A 23 13.19 -1.25 20.84
C SER A 23 13.45 -0.26 19.71
N SER A 24 13.87 -0.73 18.55
CA SER A 24 14.00 0.08 17.32
C SER A 24 13.55 -0.72 16.10
N ILE A 25 12.81 -0.07 15.21
CA ILE A 25 12.29 -0.65 13.97
C ILE A 25 12.71 0.26 12.82
N MET A 26 13.60 -0.24 11.97
CA MET A 26 14.16 0.52 10.86
C MET A 26 13.71 -0.08 9.51
N PRO A 27 12.95 0.68 8.70
CA PRO A 27 12.66 0.30 7.32
C PRO A 27 13.77 0.73 6.37
N MET A 28 14.00 -0.07 5.34
CA MET A 28 14.72 0.32 4.13
C MET A 28 13.77 0.10 2.95
N LEU A 29 13.27 1.19 2.38
CA LEU A 29 12.34 1.17 1.26
C LEU A 29 13.14 1.14 -0.06
N GLY A 30 12.98 0.07 -0.83
CA GLY A 30 13.41 -0.01 -2.22
C GLY A 30 12.30 0.38 -3.19
N THR A 31 12.49 0.09 -4.48
CA THR A 31 11.49 0.36 -5.53
C THR A 31 10.39 -0.71 -5.60
N GLU A 32 10.78 -1.97 -5.41
CA GLU A 32 9.88 -3.14 -5.54
C GLU A 32 9.68 -3.91 -4.24
N ASP A 33 10.54 -3.66 -3.24
CA ASP A 33 10.48 -4.31 -1.93
C ASP A 33 10.76 -3.34 -0.77
N VAL A 34 10.39 -3.76 0.43
CA VAL A 34 10.74 -3.09 1.69
C VAL A 34 11.37 -4.10 2.63
N MET A 35 12.53 -3.74 3.19
CA MET A 35 13.19 -4.49 4.24
C MET A 35 12.91 -3.86 5.59
N TRP A 36 12.70 -4.71 6.59
CA TRP A 36 12.48 -4.29 7.97
C TRP A 36 13.49 -4.96 8.88
N THR A 37 14.19 -4.16 9.69
CA THR A 37 15.00 -4.66 10.80
C THR A 37 14.33 -4.29 12.11
N CYS A 38 13.88 -5.30 12.86
CA CYS A 38 13.27 -5.15 14.16
C CYS A 38 14.26 -5.55 15.25
N LYS A 39 14.75 -4.57 16.01
CA LYS A 39 15.58 -4.77 17.20
C LYS A 39 14.70 -4.70 18.45
N PHE A 40 14.63 -5.80 19.18
CA PHE A 40 13.91 -5.90 20.44
C PHE A 40 14.75 -5.31 21.58
N ARG A 41 14.09 -4.91 22.68
CA ARG A 41 14.76 -4.38 23.89
C ARG A 41 15.81 -5.33 24.46
N ASN A 42 15.61 -6.64 24.31
CA ASN A 42 16.56 -7.67 24.76
C ASN A 42 17.75 -7.89 23.81
N GLY A 43 17.87 -7.11 22.74
CA GLY A 43 18.95 -7.23 21.75
C GLY A 43 18.67 -8.20 20.60
N ASN A 44 17.58 -8.97 20.64
CA ASN A 44 17.21 -9.84 19.52
C ASN A 44 16.94 -9.00 18.26
N ILE A 45 17.42 -9.48 17.11
CA ILE A 45 17.21 -8.82 15.82
C ILE A 45 16.47 -9.78 14.90
N LYS A 46 15.34 -9.33 14.35
CA LYS A 46 14.64 -10.01 13.26
C LYS A 46 14.67 -9.16 12.01
N ARG A 47 14.90 -9.79 10.87
CA ARG A 47 14.92 -9.13 9.56
C ARG A 47 13.84 -9.73 8.68
N PHE A 48 13.10 -8.87 8.00
CA PHE A 48 12.03 -9.25 7.10
C PHE A 48 12.21 -8.53 5.77
N LYS A 49 11.73 -9.14 4.70
CA LYS A 49 11.69 -8.54 3.38
C LYS A 49 10.32 -8.84 2.77
N PHE A 50 9.64 -7.81 2.30
CA PHE A 50 8.31 -7.92 1.70
C PHE A 50 8.28 -7.23 0.34
N PRO A 51 7.70 -7.86 -0.71
CA PRO A 51 7.43 -7.17 -1.96
C PRO A 51 6.35 -6.10 -1.75
N ILE A 52 6.50 -4.94 -2.40
CA ILE A 52 5.55 -3.83 -2.32
C ILE A 52 4.94 -3.45 -3.66
N ARG A 53 5.59 -3.79 -4.77
CA ARG A 53 5.12 -3.49 -6.13
C ARG A 53 5.47 -4.63 -7.07
N THR A 54 4.58 -4.91 -8.02
CA THR A 54 4.79 -5.85 -9.12
C THR A 54 5.05 -5.15 -10.45
N THR A 55 4.96 -3.81 -10.49
CA THR A 55 5.22 -2.97 -11.66
C THR A 55 6.12 -1.79 -11.28
N PRO A 56 6.94 -1.27 -12.21
CA PRO A 56 7.83 -0.14 -11.95
C PRO A 56 7.08 1.13 -11.52
N GLU A 57 7.74 1.99 -10.76
CA GLU A 57 7.20 3.29 -10.39
C GLU A 57 6.90 4.14 -11.63
N GLY A 58 5.74 4.82 -11.63
CA GLY A 58 5.31 5.68 -12.73
C GLY A 58 4.71 4.95 -13.94
N THR A 59 4.55 3.63 -13.88
CA THR A 59 4.00 2.82 -15.00
C THR A 59 2.54 2.39 -14.81
N ALA A 60 1.84 2.97 -13.83
CA ALA A 60 0.41 2.69 -13.62
C ALA A 60 -0.41 3.06 -14.86
N ASN A 61 -1.40 2.24 -15.21
CA ASN A 61 -2.22 2.46 -16.39
C ASN A 61 -3.09 3.72 -16.21
N ALA A 62 -2.98 4.66 -17.16
CA ALA A 62 -3.72 5.91 -17.17
C ALA A 62 -5.10 5.79 -17.87
N TYR A 63 -5.41 4.65 -18.50
CA TYR A 63 -6.71 4.38 -19.14
C TYR A 63 -7.18 5.53 -20.07
N GLN A 64 -6.26 6.11 -20.85
CA GLN A 64 -6.51 7.34 -21.61
C GLN A 64 -7.61 7.20 -22.67
N ASP A 65 -7.81 5.98 -23.20
CA ASP A 65 -8.81 5.69 -24.23
C ASP A 65 -10.21 5.44 -23.66
N LEU A 66 -10.35 5.23 -22.35
CA LEU A 66 -11.64 5.00 -21.71
C LEU A 66 -12.43 6.31 -21.66
N LYS A 67 -13.54 6.32 -22.40
CA LYS A 67 -14.51 7.41 -22.40
C LYS A 67 -15.83 6.89 -21.89
N GLY A 68 -16.37 7.56 -20.87
CA GLY A 68 -17.74 7.30 -20.41
C GLY A 68 -18.74 7.61 -21.53
N LYS A 69 -19.70 6.72 -21.72
CA LYS A 69 -20.72 6.84 -22.76
C LYS A 69 -21.96 7.54 -22.20
N ASP A 70 -22.47 7.08 -21.07
CA ASP A 70 -23.72 7.55 -20.47
C ASP A 70 -23.55 7.84 -18.97
N LEU A 71 -23.85 9.07 -18.57
CA LEU A 71 -23.72 9.52 -17.17
C LEU A 71 -24.85 9.00 -16.28
N GLU A 72 -25.98 8.60 -16.85
CA GLU A 72 -27.17 8.17 -16.10
C GLU A 72 -27.26 6.64 -15.97
N SER A 73 -26.36 5.89 -16.61
CA SER A 73 -26.38 4.41 -16.68
C SER A 73 -26.08 3.74 -15.34
N GLY A 74 -25.43 4.44 -14.42
CA GLY A 74 -24.93 3.90 -13.15
C GLY A 74 -23.71 2.99 -13.28
N LEU A 75 -23.15 2.85 -14.49
CA LEU A 75 -21.98 2.03 -14.77
C LEU A 75 -20.68 2.85 -14.64
N LEU A 76 -19.60 2.21 -14.16
CA LEU A 76 -18.26 2.78 -14.19
C LEU A 76 -17.63 2.69 -15.59
N SER A 77 -16.62 3.51 -15.88
CA SER A 77 -16.02 3.59 -17.22
C SER A 77 -15.51 2.25 -17.77
N THR A 78 -14.96 1.38 -16.92
CA THR A 78 -14.53 0.03 -17.32
C THR A 78 -15.71 -0.93 -17.52
N GLU A 79 -16.76 -0.80 -16.70
CA GLU A 79 -17.98 -1.62 -16.80
C GLU A 79 -18.75 -1.33 -18.09
N GLU A 80 -18.81 -0.06 -18.51
CA GLU A 80 -19.38 0.36 -19.80
C GLU A 80 -18.57 -0.12 -21.01
N ALA A 81 -17.24 -0.26 -20.86
CA ALA A 81 -16.37 -0.77 -21.90
C ALA A 81 -16.49 -2.29 -22.04
N ASP A 82 -16.62 -2.99 -20.92
CA ASP A 82 -16.73 -4.46 -20.85
C ASP A 82 -18.15 -4.97 -21.09
N GLY A 83 -19.15 -4.07 -21.20
CA GLY A 83 -20.56 -4.43 -21.43
C GLY A 83 -21.20 -5.11 -20.22
N TYR A 84 -20.77 -4.72 -19.01
CA TYR A 84 -21.22 -5.30 -17.76
C TYR A 84 -22.69 -4.96 -17.47
N GLU A 85 -23.46 -5.95 -17.05
CA GLU A 85 -24.83 -5.75 -16.56
C GLU A 85 -24.85 -5.77 -15.03
N ILE A 86 -25.40 -4.71 -14.42
CA ILE A 86 -25.50 -4.58 -12.96
C ILE A 86 -26.42 -5.69 -12.43
N PRO A 87 -25.94 -6.57 -11.53
CA PRO A 87 -26.73 -7.64 -10.98
C PRO A 87 -27.90 -7.09 -10.15
N LYS A 88 -29.10 -7.59 -10.41
CA LYS A 88 -30.30 -7.25 -9.63
C LYS A 88 -30.39 -8.17 -8.41
N PRO A 89 -30.87 -7.68 -7.25
CA PRO A 89 -31.06 -8.51 -6.08
C PRO A 89 -31.89 -9.75 -6.42
N ALA A 90 -31.41 -10.92 -6.01
CA ALA A 90 -32.22 -12.13 -6.07
C ALA A 90 -33.40 -11.98 -5.12
N ALA A 91 -34.61 -12.28 -5.59
CA ALA A 91 -35.79 -12.25 -4.74
C ALA A 91 -35.57 -13.20 -3.55
N THR A 92 -35.64 -12.67 -2.33
CA THR A 92 -35.72 -13.46 -1.10
C THR A 92 -36.97 -14.33 -1.17
N VAL A 93 -36.78 -15.65 -1.20
CA VAL A 93 -37.83 -16.66 -0.99
C VAL A 93 -38.39 -16.51 0.42
#